data_AF-A0A661B090-F1
#
_entry.id   AF-A0A661B090-F1
#
_cell.length_a   1.000
_cell.length_b   1.000
_cell.length_c   1.000
_cell.angle_alpha   90.00
_cell.angle_beta   90.00
_cell.angle_gamma   90.00
#
_symmetry.space_group_name_H-M   'P 1'
#
loop_
_entity.id
_entity.type
_entity.pdbx_description
1 polymer ?
#
loop_
_entity_poly.entity_id
_entity_poly.type
_entity_poly.pdbx_seq_one_letter_code
_entity_poly.pdbx_strand_id
1 'polypeptide(L)'
;MKNFHNTFFYMRVIILTMAIFSSAYCTVPGGDAGVFLELPPSISSAAFAGACYTFNPEPDAIFINPANLYNSQAICAGASFESYPLSAQRYSIAGIIPWRNFRIGAGMLQHSIGEITGRDDVGNLTSTFGYNYIAYSFGGTYGISRGKMKDACKSPFYEFSAGFASKLLTQYEADSIAGTGYTFDMGVSGKYTFIRYGLLLRNVTSRIIWEDAAETKNSLPTSIIMGIGFEYCASNWFELSVENKVADRFHFRAGGQYLANDWAGFRAGLD
;
A
#
# COMPACT_ATOMS: atom_id res chain seq x y z
N MET A 1 33.54 -26.77 -6.05
CA MET A 1 33.57 -26.35 -4.63
C MET A 1 33.55 -24.83 -4.41
N LYS A 2 34.08 -23.97 -5.30
CA LYS A 2 34.02 -22.49 -5.13
C LYS A 2 32.59 -21.90 -5.10
N ASN A 3 31.63 -22.49 -5.82
CA ASN A 3 30.25 -21.98 -5.83
C ASN A 3 29.50 -22.16 -4.50
N PHE A 4 29.83 -23.18 -3.71
CA PHE A 4 29.13 -23.48 -2.45
C PHE A 4 29.47 -22.48 -1.35
N HIS A 5 30.69 -21.93 -1.37
CA HIS A 5 31.14 -20.93 -0.40
C HIS A 5 30.48 -19.57 -0.63
N ASN A 6 30.28 -19.18 -1.89
CA ASN A 6 29.59 -17.94 -2.23
C ASN A 6 28.12 -18.00 -1.80
N THR A 7 27.42 -19.12 -2.02
CA THR A 7 26.02 -19.28 -1.60
C THR A 7 25.85 -19.15 -0.08
N PHE A 8 26.77 -19.72 0.69
CA PHE A 8 26.73 -19.65 2.16
C PHE A 8 26.99 -18.22 2.69
N PHE A 9 27.85 -17.47 2.01
CA PHE A 9 28.13 -16.07 2.37
C PHE A 9 26.90 -15.18 2.12
N TYR A 10 26.25 -15.30 0.96
CA TYR A 10 25.02 -14.55 0.66
C TYR A 10 23.89 -14.90 1.63
N MET A 11 23.73 -16.17 2.00
CA MET A 11 22.68 -16.59 2.94
C MET A 11 22.90 -16.00 4.34
N ARG A 12 24.15 -15.92 4.82
CA ARG A 12 24.48 -15.29 6.11
C ARG A 12 24.25 -13.78 6.10
N VAL A 13 24.59 -13.11 5.00
CA VAL A 13 24.33 -11.67 4.84
C VAL A 13 22.83 -11.39 4.87
N ILE A 14 22.01 -12.21 4.19
CA ILE A 14 20.54 -12.10 4.18
C ILE A 14 19.93 -12.32 5.58
N ILE A 15 20.41 -13.33 6.32
CA ILE A 15 19.93 -13.61 7.69
C ILE A 15 20.33 -12.46 8.63
N LEU A 16 21.53 -11.92 8.48
CA LEU A 16 22.01 -10.81 9.31
C LEU A 16 21.25 -9.51 9.02
N THR A 17 20.93 -9.21 7.75
CA THR A 17 20.04 -8.07 7.44
C THR A 17 18.65 -8.31 8.00
N MET A 18 18.04 -9.48 7.81
CA MET A 18 16.73 -9.79 8.41
C MET A 18 16.71 -9.62 9.95
N ALA A 19 17.80 -9.98 10.63
CA ALA A 19 17.90 -9.86 12.09
C ALA A 19 18.12 -8.43 12.60
N ILE A 20 18.81 -7.57 11.82
CA ILE A 20 18.99 -6.15 12.18
C ILE A 20 17.69 -5.36 11.99
N PHE A 21 16.84 -5.81 11.06
CA PHE A 21 15.64 -5.10 10.63
C PHE A 21 14.34 -5.53 11.34
N SER A 22 14.36 -6.56 12.19
CA SER A 22 13.16 -7.01 12.93
C SER A 22 12.77 -6.13 14.14
N SER A 23 13.51 -5.05 14.40
CA SER A 23 13.29 -4.18 15.58
C SER A 23 12.62 -2.83 15.28
N ALA A 24 12.22 -2.58 14.03
CA ALA A 24 11.39 -1.43 13.69
C ALA A 24 9.93 -1.72 14.08
N TYR A 25 9.54 -1.27 15.26
CA TYR A 25 8.14 -1.23 15.65
C TYR A 25 7.42 -0.19 14.79
N CYS A 26 6.59 -0.63 13.84
CA CYS A 26 5.62 0.23 13.14
C CYS A 26 4.57 0.74 14.13
N THR A 27 4.89 1.76 14.93
CA THR A 27 3.86 2.52 15.64
C THR A 27 3.32 3.56 14.68
N VAL A 28 2.17 3.27 14.06
CA VAL A 28 1.39 4.32 13.41
C VAL A 28 0.75 5.14 14.54
N PRO A 29 0.92 6.48 14.56
CA PRO A 29 0.32 7.31 15.60
C PRO A 29 -1.20 7.10 15.59
N GLY A 30 -1.75 6.53 16.66
CA GLY A 30 -3.20 6.49 16.85
C GLY A 30 -3.72 7.91 17.12
N GLY A 31 -4.89 8.23 16.57
CA GLY A 31 -5.60 9.49 16.88
C GLY A 31 -5.78 10.45 15.70
N ASP A 32 -5.02 10.31 14.61
CA ASP A 32 -5.21 11.14 13.43
C ASP A 32 -6.29 10.58 12.48
N ALA A 33 -7.05 11.51 11.90
CA ALA A 33 -8.05 11.19 10.88
C ALA A 33 -7.40 10.46 9.70
N GLY A 34 -7.96 9.31 9.28
CA GLY A 34 -7.50 8.55 8.12
C GLY A 34 -6.19 7.79 8.27
N VAL A 35 -5.66 7.63 9.49
CA VAL A 35 -4.47 6.81 9.79
C VAL A 35 -4.57 5.38 9.21
N PHE A 36 -5.77 4.79 9.17
CA PHE A 36 -5.98 3.45 8.60
C PHE A 36 -5.64 3.33 7.10
N LEU A 37 -5.57 4.47 6.37
CA LEU A 37 -5.16 4.52 4.97
C LEU A 37 -3.65 4.37 4.78
N GLU A 38 -2.87 4.55 5.85
CA GLU A 38 -1.42 4.40 5.82
C GLU A 38 -0.99 2.93 5.90
N LEU A 39 -1.84 2.09 6.49
CA LEU A 39 -1.63 0.66 6.56
C LEU A 39 -1.68 0.03 5.16
N PRO A 40 -0.87 -1.01 4.88
CA PRO A 40 -0.94 -1.73 3.62
C PRO A 40 -2.37 -2.24 3.35
N PRO A 41 -2.92 -2.08 2.13
CA PRO A 41 -4.32 -2.42 1.84
C PRO A 41 -4.55 -3.92 1.59
N SER A 42 -3.51 -4.75 1.51
CA SER A 42 -3.63 -6.19 1.28
C SER A 42 -2.49 -6.96 1.95
N ILE A 43 -2.63 -8.28 2.06
CA ILE A 43 -1.59 -9.20 2.54
C ILE A 43 -0.33 -9.10 1.68
N SER A 44 -0.51 -8.95 0.37
CA SER A 44 0.60 -8.78 -0.57
C SER A 44 1.42 -7.54 -0.23
N SER A 45 0.72 -6.40 -0.13
CA SER A 45 1.34 -5.13 0.19
C SER A 45 1.91 -5.11 1.62
N ALA A 46 1.28 -5.81 2.55
CA ALA A 46 1.80 -6.01 3.91
C ALA A 46 3.09 -6.84 3.91
N ALA A 47 3.20 -7.86 3.07
CA ALA A 47 4.41 -8.66 2.93
C ALA A 47 5.60 -7.85 2.36
N PHE A 48 5.32 -6.74 1.66
CA PHE A 48 6.33 -5.75 1.23
C PHE A 48 6.53 -4.61 2.23
N ALA A 49 5.94 -4.70 3.42
CA ALA A 49 5.91 -3.60 4.40
C ALA A 49 5.41 -2.27 3.79
N GLY A 50 4.53 -2.34 2.79
CA GLY A 50 3.99 -1.17 2.09
C GLY A 50 4.90 -0.58 1.00
N ALA A 51 6.08 -1.14 0.73
CA ALA A 51 7.01 -0.68 -0.31
C ALA A 51 6.57 -1.09 -1.75
N CYS A 52 5.37 -0.69 -2.17
CA CYS A 52 4.77 -1.07 -3.46
C CYS A 52 4.47 0.13 -4.38
N TYR A 53 5.31 1.16 -4.34
CA TYR A 53 5.06 2.43 -5.02
C TYR A 53 5.56 2.46 -6.46
N THR A 54 6.60 1.71 -6.79
CA THR A 54 7.11 1.58 -8.17
C THR A 54 6.51 0.40 -8.92
N PHE A 55 6.04 -0.60 -8.18
CA PHE A 55 5.39 -1.77 -8.75
C PHE A 55 4.35 -2.34 -7.79
N ASN A 56 3.14 -2.51 -8.30
CA ASN A 56 2.13 -3.36 -7.69
C ASN A 56 1.30 -4.01 -8.82
N PRO A 57 1.41 -5.33 -9.04
CA PRO A 57 0.65 -6.02 -10.07
C PRO A 57 -0.80 -6.33 -9.65
N GLU A 58 -1.20 -6.02 -8.42
CA GLU A 58 -2.48 -6.42 -7.84
C GLU A 58 -3.54 -5.30 -7.87
N PRO A 59 -4.84 -5.66 -7.80
CA PRO A 59 -5.95 -4.71 -7.77
C PRO A 59 -5.91 -3.65 -6.67
N ASP A 60 -5.28 -3.96 -5.55
CA ASP A 60 -5.12 -3.05 -4.42
C ASP A 60 -4.19 -1.86 -4.71
N ALA A 61 -3.50 -1.84 -5.86
CA ALA A 61 -2.72 -0.70 -6.34
C ALA A 61 -3.53 0.61 -6.39
N ILE A 62 -4.87 0.54 -6.54
CA ILE A 62 -5.76 1.70 -6.46
C ILE A 62 -5.64 2.46 -5.12
N PHE A 63 -5.33 1.76 -4.02
CA PHE A 63 -5.15 2.35 -2.70
C PHE A 63 -3.71 2.82 -2.41
N ILE A 64 -2.73 2.30 -3.17
CA ILE A 64 -1.30 2.57 -2.95
C ILE A 64 -0.82 3.65 -3.90
N ASN A 65 -0.66 3.31 -5.18
CA ASN A 65 -0.27 4.21 -6.27
C ASN A 65 -1.12 3.86 -7.50
N PRO A 66 -2.12 4.68 -7.87
CA PRO A 66 -3.04 4.36 -8.96
C PRO A 66 -2.35 4.22 -10.33
N ALA A 67 -1.15 4.78 -10.53
CA ALA A 67 -0.39 4.57 -11.76
C ALA A 67 0.04 3.11 -11.95
N ASN A 68 0.19 2.35 -10.86
CA ASN A 68 0.60 0.95 -10.91
C ASN A 68 -0.49 0.02 -11.42
N LEU A 69 -1.75 0.48 -11.52
CA LEU A 69 -2.83 -0.28 -12.16
C LEU A 69 -2.45 -0.71 -13.59
N TYR A 70 -1.59 0.07 -14.28
CA TYR A 70 -1.16 -0.18 -15.66
C TYR A 70 -0.34 -1.48 -15.80
N ASN A 71 0.27 -1.96 -14.70
CA ASN A 71 1.00 -3.22 -14.67
C ASN A 71 0.08 -4.43 -14.83
N SER A 72 -1.22 -4.32 -14.52
CA SER A 72 -2.18 -5.40 -14.76
C SER A 72 -2.69 -5.39 -16.21
N GLN A 73 -2.55 -6.53 -16.90
CA GLN A 73 -2.98 -6.71 -18.29
C GLN A 73 -4.32 -7.44 -18.43
N ALA A 74 -4.83 -8.03 -17.35
CA ALA A 74 -6.06 -8.83 -17.35
C ALA A 74 -7.15 -8.17 -16.49
N ILE A 75 -8.40 -8.55 -16.73
CA ILE A 75 -9.47 -8.31 -15.75
C ILE A 75 -9.09 -9.14 -14.52
N CYS A 76 -8.91 -8.47 -13.39
CA CYS A 76 -8.55 -9.14 -12.15
C CYS A 76 -9.29 -8.53 -10.97
N ALA A 77 -9.54 -9.36 -9.96
CA ALA A 77 -10.06 -8.94 -8.68
C ALA A 77 -9.28 -9.65 -7.58
N GLY A 78 -9.14 -8.98 -6.44
CA GLY A 78 -8.46 -9.49 -5.27
C GLY A 78 -9.26 -9.15 -4.03
N ALA A 79 -9.22 -10.05 -3.05
CA ALA A 79 -9.74 -9.81 -1.72
C ALA A 79 -8.69 -10.22 -0.69
N SER A 80 -8.62 -9.48 0.41
CA SER A 80 -7.66 -9.69 1.48
C SER A 80 -8.35 -9.61 2.83
N PHE A 81 -7.83 -10.37 3.79
CA PHE A 81 -8.22 -10.31 5.18
C PHE A 81 -6.98 -10.40 6.06
N GLU A 82 -6.79 -9.42 6.93
CA GLU A 82 -5.70 -9.35 7.89
C GLU A 82 -6.25 -9.28 9.31
N SER A 83 -5.68 -10.10 10.19
CA SER A 83 -5.92 -10.05 11.63
C SER A 83 -4.68 -9.50 12.31
N TYR A 84 -4.85 -8.39 13.03
CA TYR A 84 -3.80 -7.71 13.79
C TYR A 84 -3.96 -8.01 15.29
N PRO A 85 -2.91 -7.80 16.10
CA PRO A 85 -3.04 -7.81 17.55
C PRO A 85 -4.13 -6.85 18.04
N LEU A 86 -4.60 -7.05 19.27
CA LEU A 86 -5.63 -6.19 19.92
C LEU A 86 -6.99 -6.19 19.21
N SER A 87 -7.38 -7.33 18.62
CA SER A 87 -8.68 -7.52 17.96
C SER A 87 -8.93 -6.54 16.80
N ALA A 88 -7.88 -6.02 16.18
CA ALA A 88 -7.99 -5.22 14.98
C ALA A 88 -8.04 -6.13 13.75
N GLN A 89 -8.95 -5.83 12.82
CA GLN A 89 -9.16 -6.58 11.60
C GLN A 89 -9.13 -5.64 10.40
N ARG A 90 -8.79 -6.18 9.24
CA ARG A 90 -8.78 -5.43 7.98
C ARG A 90 -9.29 -6.32 6.87
N TYR A 91 -10.08 -5.71 6.00
CA TYR A 91 -10.65 -6.34 4.83
C TYR A 91 -10.38 -5.44 3.64
N SER A 92 -10.01 -6.03 2.52
CA SER A 92 -10.00 -5.29 1.26
C SER A 92 -10.57 -6.13 0.14
N ILE A 93 -11.18 -5.43 -0.81
CA ILE A 93 -11.58 -5.99 -2.09
C ILE A 93 -11.33 -4.94 -3.15
N ALA A 94 -10.72 -5.33 -4.26
CA ALA A 94 -10.48 -4.43 -5.39
C ALA A 94 -10.57 -5.19 -6.70
N GLY A 95 -10.94 -4.48 -7.76
CA GLY A 95 -11.02 -4.98 -9.12
C GLY A 95 -10.44 -4.00 -10.12
N ILE A 96 -9.87 -4.53 -11.20
CA ILE A 96 -9.34 -3.77 -12.33
C ILE A 96 -9.97 -4.28 -13.61
N ILE A 97 -10.36 -3.35 -14.48
CA ILE A 97 -10.78 -3.61 -15.85
C ILE A 97 -9.82 -2.91 -16.82
N PRO A 98 -9.04 -3.66 -17.63
CA PRO A 98 -8.24 -3.07 -18.68
C PRO A 98 -9.06 -2.66 -19.90
N TRP A 99 -8.83 -1.44 -20.40
CA TRP A 99 -9.41 -0.92 -21.64
C TRP A 99 -8.34 -0.20 -22.46
N ARG A 100 -7.82 -0.84 -23.52
CA ARG A 100 -6.75 -0.29 -24.38
C ARG A 100 -5.54 0.16 -23.55
N ASN A 101 -5.22 1.46 -23.53
CA ASN A 101 -4.15 2.06 -22.74
C ASN A 101 -4.62 2.55 -21.36
N PHE A 102 -5.90 2.40 -21.05
CA PHE A 102 -6.47 2.75 -19.77
C PHE A 102 -6.65 1.50 -18.90
N ARG A 103 -6.55 1.67 -17.59
CA ARG A 103 -7.06 0.71 -16.61
C ARG A 103 -7.99 1.46 -15.67
N ILE A 104 -9.13 0.89 -15.37
CA ILE A 104 -10.11 1.44 -14.43
C ILE A 104 -10.13 0.51 -13.23
N GLY A 105 -10.04 1.08 -12.03
CA GLY A 105 -10.00 0.34 -10.78
C GLY A 105 -11.08 0.84 -9.82
N ALA A 106 -11.63 -0.09 -9.05
CA ALA A 106 -12.49 0.24 -7.92
C ALA A 106 -12.23 -0.74 -6.78
N GLY A 107 -12.44 -0.31 -5.54
CA GLY A 107 -12.27 -1.18 -4.39
C GLY A 107 -12.88 -0.62 -3.12
N MET A 108 -12.96 -1.48 -2.10
CA MET A 108 -13.30 -1.13 -0.73
C MET A 108 -12.19 -1.61 0.19
N LEU A 109 -11.84 -0.79 1.16
CA LEU A 109 -10.92 -1.07 2.23
C LEU A 109 -11.64 -0.80 3.55
N GLN A 110 -11.67 -1.78 4.44
CA GLN A 110 -12.25 -1.65 5.76
C GLN A 110 -11.20 -1.97 6.81
N HIS A 111 -11.15 -1.18 7.87
CA HIS A 111 -10.35 -1.44 9.05
C HIS A 111 -11.24 -1.33 10.28
N SER A 112 -11.31 -2.37 11.09
CA SER A 112 -12.06 -2.37 12.33
C SER A 112 -11.13 -2.61 13.51
N ILE A 113 -11.42 -1.92 14.61
CA ILE A 113 -10.87 -2.20 15.92
C ILE A 113 -12.04 -2.77 16.73
N GLY A 114 -11.88 -3.98 17.23
CA GLY A 114 -12.90 -4.66 18.02
C GLY A 114 -13.29 -3.90 19.28
N GLU A 115 -14.20 -4.49 20.06
CA GLU A 115 -14.72 -3.88 21.29
C GLU A 115 -13.61 -3.50 22.29
N ILE A 116 -13.46 -2.20 22.51
CA ILE A 116 -12.63 -1.62 23.55
C ILE A 116 -13.53 -1.44 24.78
N THR A 117 -13.16 -2.09 25.88
CA THR A 117 -13.86 -1.95 27.16
C THR A 117 -13.26 -0.78 27.95
N GLY A 118 -14.02 0.29 28.10
CA GLY A 118 -13.71 1.40 28.98
C GLY A 118 -13.86 0.98 30.44
N ARG A 119 -12.91 1.39 31.27
CA ARG A 119 -12.96 1.21 32.72
C ARG A 119 -12.65 2.53 33.44
N ASP A 120 -13.27 2.75 34.59
CA ASP A 120 -12.91 3.84 35.49
C ASP A 120 -11.61 3.52 36.27
N ASP A 121 -11.13 4.49 37.06
CA ASP A 121 -9.91 4.37 37.87
C ASP A 121 -9.97 3.25 38.94
N VAL A 122 -11.18 2.75 39.23
CA VAL A 122 -11.45 1.68 40.21
C VAL A 122 -11.67 0.33 39.51
N GLY A 123 -11.67 0.32 38.17
CA GLY A 123 -11.81 -0.87 37.33
C GLY A 123 -13.26 -1.23 36.97
N ASN A 124 -14.26 -0.41 37.29
CA ASN A 124 -15.64 -0.65 36.88
C ASN A 124 -15.80 -0.40 35.37
N LEU A 125 -16.63 -1.21 34.71
CA LEU A 125 -16.95 -1.02 33.29
C LEU A 125 -17.77 0.25 33.10
N THR A 126 -17.32 1.14 32.21
CA THR A 126 -18.01 2.40 31.91
C THR A 126 -18.75 2.33 30.59
N SER A 127 -18.07 1.87 29.53
CA SER A 127 -18.63 1.74 28.19
C SER A 127 -17.89 0.66 27.39
N THR A 128 -18.51 0.21 26.30
CA THR A 128 -17.84 -0.55 25.26
C THR A 128 -17.98 0.23 23.97
N PHE A 129 -16.88 0.46 23.25
CA PHE A 129 -16.91 1.13 21.96
C PHE A 129 -15.96 0.44 20.99
N GLY A 130 -16.28 0.51 19.71
CA GLY A 130 -15.44 0.01 18.62
C GLY A 130 -15.34 1.05 17.53
N TYR A 131 -14.30 0.95 16.72
CA TYR A 131 -14.09 1.81 15.56
C TYR A 131 -14.15 0.98 14.29
N ASN A 132 -14.86 1.48 13.29
CA ASN A 132 -14.86 0.88 11.97
C ASN A 132 -14.66 1.97 10.92
N TYR A 133 -13.62 1.83 10.12
CA TYR A 133 -13.24 2.76 9.07
C TYR A 133 -13.43 2.09 7.73
N ILE A 134 -14.11 2.75 6.80
CA ILE A 134 -14.34 2.25 5.45
C ILE A 134 -13.85 3.30 4.45
N ALA A 135 -13.12 2.85 3.43
CA ALA A 135 -12.71 3.65 2.30
C ALA A 135 -13.13 2.96 1.00
N TYR A 136 -13.96 3.63 0.22
CA TYR A 136 -14.28 3.22 -1.16
C TYR A 136 -13.40 3.99 -2.12
N SER A 137 -12.63 3.29 -2.94
CA SER A 137 -11.77 3.92 -3.94
C SER A 137 -12.24 3.65 -5.36
N PHE A 138 -12.18 4.68 -6.19
CA PHE A 138 -12.45 4.61 -7.62
C PHE A 138 -11.39 5.40 -8.37
N GLY A 139 -10.94 4.89 -9.51
CA GLY A 139 -9.93 5.62 -10.27
C GLY A 139 -9.52 4.93 -11.54
N GLY A 140 -8.45 5.43 -12.11
CA GLY A 140 -7.89 4.85 -13.30
C GLY A 140 -6.51 5.37 -13.62
N THR A 141 -5.88 4.72 -14.58
CA THR A 141 -4.57 5.08 -15.08
C THR A 141 -4.57 5.04 -16.60
N TYR A 142 -3.75 5.90 -17.18
CA TYR A 142 -3.36 5.84 -18.56
C TYR A 142 -1.87 5.52 -18.62
N GLY A 143 -1.50 4.57 -19.47
CA GLY A 143 -0.10 4.27 -19.69
C GLY A 143 0.23 3.98 -21.14
N ILE A 144 1.52 4.13 -21.42
CA ILE A 144 2.14 3.79 -22.69
C ILE A 144 3.33 2.89 -22.43
N SER A 145 3.45 1.86 -23.25
CA SER A 145 4.60 0.98 -23.28
C SER A 145 5.12 0.90 -24.71
N ARG A 146 6.45 0.95 -24.88
CA ARG A 146 7.08 0.57 -26.14
C ARG A 146 8.34 -0.25 -25.90
N GLY A 147 8.62 -1.08 -26.91
CA GLY A 147 9.70 -2.06 -26.89
C GLY A 147 9.13 -3.45 -27.15
N LYS A 148 9.98 -4.37 -27.60
CA LYS A 148 9.66 -5.80 -27.63
C LYS A 148 10.51 -6.45 -26.56
N MET A 149 9.88 -7.07 -25.55
CA MET A 149 10.54 -8.03 -24.67
C MET A 149 10.96 -9.24 -25.51
N LYS A 150 12.07 -9.12 -26.25
CA LYS A 150 12.62 -10.23 -27.04
C LYS A 150 13.35 -11.22 -26.16
N ASP A 151 14.02 -10.71 -25.13
CA ASP A 151 14.66 -11.48 -24.07
C ASP A 151 14.23 -10.87 -22.73
N ALA A 152 13.74 -11.68 -21.81
CA ALA A 152 13.23 -11.24 -20.50
C ALA A 152 14.23 -10.36 -19.72
N CYS A 153 15.53 -10.41 -20.08
CA CYS A 153 16.61 -9.76 -19.36
C CYS A 153 17.46 -8.78 -20.21
N LYS A 154 17.19 -8.53 -21.51
CA LYS A 154 18.14 -7.79 -22.38
C LYS A 154 17.58 -6.70 -23.28
N SER A 155 16.27 -6.65 -23.53
CA SER A 155 15.73 -5.64 -24.45
C SER A 155 15.40 -4.33 -23.73
N PRO A 156 15.76 -3.15 -24.28
CA PRO A 156 15.28 -1.88 -23.76
C PRO A 156 13.76 -1.83 -23.91
N PHE A 157 13.10 -1.81 -22.76
CA PHE A 157 11.66 -1.66 -22.61
C PHE A 157 11.43 -0.41 -21.80
N TYR A 158 10.55 0.46 -22.30
CA TYR A 158 10.11 1.60 -21.51
C TYR A 158 8.60 1.57 -21.31
N GLU A 159 8.20 1.91 -20.10
CA GLU A 159 6.81 2.04 -19.69
C GLU A 159 6.67 3.34 -18.91
N PHE A 160 5.57 4.03 -19.14
CA PHE A 160 5.18 5.19 -18.36
C PHE A 160 3.68 5.15 -18.15
N SER A 161 3.24 5.38 -16.92
CA SER A 161 1.84 5.49 -16.56
C SER A 161 1.61 6.65 -15.60
N ALA A 162 0.43 7.26 -15.72
CA ALA A 162 -0.09 8.24 -14.79
C ALA A 162 -1.46 7.79 -14.33
N GLY A 163 -1.75 7.93 -13.05
CA GLY A 163 -2.99 7.46 -12.45
C GLY A 163 -3.58 8.44 -11.46
N PHE A 164 -4.88 8.30 -11.25
CA PHE A 164 -5.66 9.07 -10.31
C PHE A 164 -6.63 8.15 -9.58
N ALA A 165 -6.83 8.37 -8.29
CA ALA A 165 -7.85 7.70 -7.50
C ALA A 165 -8.56 8.71 -6.60
N SER A 166 -9.89 8.63 -6.54
CA SER A 166 -10.69 9.23 -5.48
C SER A 166 -10.99 8.19 -4.42
N LYS A 167 -11.08 8.62 -3.17
CA LYS A 167 -11.51 7.80 -2.05
C LYS A 167 -12.63 8.51 -1.29
N LEU A 168 -13.71 7.80 -1.00
CA LEU A 168 -14.77 8.21 -0.09
C LEU A 168 -14.56 7.50 1.23
N LEU A 169 -14.58 8.23 2.32
CA LEU A 169 -14.25 7.75 3.65
C LEU A 169 -15.48 7.83 4.55
N THR A 170 -15.72 6.77 5.32
CA THR A 170 -16.72 6.75 6.37
C THR A 170 -16.08 6.16 7.62
N GLN A 171 -16.31 6.81 8.75
CA GLN A 171 -15.88 6.32 10.06
C GLN A 171 -17.12 6.09 10.91
N TYR A 172 -17.13 4.95 11.60
CA TYR A 172 -18.14 4.57 12.56
C TYR A 172 -17.52 4.49 13.95
N GLU A 173 -18.27 4.98 14.93
CA GLU A 173 -17.99 4.85 16.36
C GLU A 173 -19.25 4.32 17.04
N ALA A 174 -19.11 3.21 17.77
CA ALA A 174 -20.22 2.56 18.47
C ALA A 174 -21.49 2.38 17.61
N ASP A 175 -21.32 1.83 16.40
CA ASP A 175 -22.37 1.57 15.39
C ASP A 175 -23.08 2.80 14.80
N SER A 176 -22.61 4.00 15.11
CA SER A 176 -23.09 5.26 14.53
C SER A 176 -22.05 5.84 13.57
N ILE A 177 -22.49 6.60 12.55
CA ILE A 177 -21.57 7.31 11.67
C ILE A 177 -20.96 8.46 12.49
N ALA A 178 -19.64 8.41 12.67
CA ALA A 178 -18.89 9.44 13.39
C ALA A 178 -18.33 10.51 12.44
N GLY A 179 -18.09 10.15 11.17
CA GLY A 179 -17.61 11.12 10.19
C GLY A 179 -17.58 10.59 8.77
N THR A 180 -17.63 11.51 7.81
CA THR A 180 -17.55 11.22 6.38
C THR A 180 -16.57 12.14 5.69
N GLY A 181 -15.96 11.68 4.61
CA GLY A 181 -14.95 12.46 3.93
C GLY A 181 -14.57 11.98 2.56
N TYR A 182 -13.63 12.68 1.97
CA TYR A 182 -13.06 12.31 0.69
C TYR A 182 -11.58 12.70 0.62
N THR A 183 -10.87 12.07 -0.31
CA THR A 183 -9.47 12.36 -0.60
C THR A 183 -9.11 11.91 -2.01
N PHE A 184 -8.06 12.49 -2.59
CA PHE A 184 -7.59 12.15 -3.93
C PHE A 184 -6.11 11.79 -3.93
N ASP A 185 -5.75 10.83 -4.76
CA ASP A 185 -4.38 10.41 -4.99
C ASP A 185 -4.02 10.59 -6.46
N MET A 186 -2.79 11.04 -6.71
CA MET A 186 -2.22 11.17 -8.04
C MET A 186 -0.88 10.46 -8.08
N GLY A 187 -0.69 9.60 -9.07
CA GLY A 187 0.50 8.79 -9.21
C GLY A 187 1.11 8.90 -10.60
N VAL A 188 2.43 8.73 -10.66
CA VAL A 188 3.15 8.37 -11.87
C VAL A 188 4.04 7.19 -11.58
N SER A 189 4.18 6.30 -12.57
CA SER A 189 5.05 5.15 -12.50
C SER A 189 5.75 4.98 -13.84
N GLY A 190 6.95 4.45 -13.83
CA GLY A 190 7.66 4.16 -15.04
C GLY A 190 8.71 3.11 -14.87
N LYS A 191 9.11 2.55 -16.01
CA LYS A 191 10.14 1.53 -16.12
C LYS A 191 11.06 1.89 -17.28
N TYR A 192 12.35 1.78 -17.04
CA TYR A 192 13.37 1.87 -18.08
C TYR A 192 14.35 0.69 -17.91
N THR A 193 14.26 -0.27 -18.83
CA THR A 193 15.00 -1.54 -18.74
C THR A 193 14.65 -2.29 -17.45
N PHE A 194 15.56 -2.31 -16.47
CA PHE A 194 15.38 -2.98 -15.18
C PHE A 194 15.08 -1.99 -14.06
N ILE A 195 15.14 -0.68 -14.31
CA ILE A 195 14.89 0.33 -13.27
C ILE A 195 13.42 0.72 -13.32
N ARG A 196 12.77 0.72 -12.17
CA ARG A 196 11.44 1.28 -11.96
C ARG A 196 11.53 2.54 -11.11
N TYR A 197 10.63 3.47 -11.34
CA TYR A 197 10.48 4.66 -10.54
C TYR A 197 9.00 4.96 -10.34
N GLY A 198 8.67 5.51 -9.20
CA GLY A 198 7.30 5.87 -8.84
C GLY A 198 7.30 7.17 -8.05
N LEU A 199 6.31 8.01 -8.32
CA LEU A 199 6.00 9.19 -7.52
C LEU A 199 4.50 9.18 -7.25
N LEU A 200 4.13 9.46 -6.02
CA LEU A 200 2.76 9.51 -5.56
C LEU A 200 2.56 10.76 -4.72
N LEU A 201 1.53 11.52 -5.06
CA LEU A 201 0.94 12.54 -4.22
C LEU A 201 -0.32 11.92 -3.61
N ARG A 202 -0.24 11.60 -2.32
CA ARG A 202 -1.33 10.97 -1.58
C ARG A 202 -2.06 11.99 -0.75
N ASN A 203 -3.38 11.83 -0.69
CA ASN A 203 -4.29 12.73 -0.02
C ASN A 203 -4.19 14.19 -0.46
N VAL A 204 -4.12 14.40 -1.77
CA VAL A 204 -4.27 15.71 -2.39
C VAL A 204 -5.72 16.15 -2.21
N THR A 205 -5.93 17.28 -1.53
CA THR A 205 -7.27 17.83 -1.26
C THR A 205 -8.14 16.83 -0.50
N SER A 206 -7.90 16.72 0.79
CA SER A 206 -8.60 15.80 1.68
C SER A 206 -9.47 16.55 2.69
N ARG A 207 -10.62 15.97 3.05
CA ARG A 207 -11.48 16.51 4.11
C ARG A 207 -12.30 15.39 4.73
N ILE A 208 -12.35 15.37 6.07
CA ILE A 208 -13.32 14.63 6.88
C ILE A 208 -14.16 15.65 7.65
N ILE A 209 -15.47 15.43 7.67
CA ILE A 209 -16.45 16.16 8.46
C ILE A 209 -16.94 15.20 9.54
N TRP A 210 -16.78 15.59 10.80
CA TRP A 210 -17.21 14.81 11.95
C TRP A 210 -18.67 15.13 12.30
N GLU A 211 -19.42 14.11 12.72
CA GLU A 211 -20.76 14.26 13.27
C GLU A 211 -20.70 14.66 14.76
N ASP A 212 -19.96 15.74 15.05
CA ASP A 212 -19.96 16.38 16.36
C ASP A 212 -20.85 17.64 16.34
N ALA A 213 -21.11 18.23 17.52
CA ALA A 213 -21.96 19.41 17.63
C ALA A 213 -21.43 20.64 16.86
N ALA A 214 -20.15 20.63 16.45
CA ALA A 214 -19.49 21.72 15.75
C ALA A 214 -19.26 21.45 14.26
N GLU A 215 -19.64 20.26 13.76
CA GLU A 215 -19.29 19.73 12.44
C GLU A 215 -17.80 19.94 12.11
N THR A 216 -16.93 19.52 13.03
CA THR A 216 -15.48 19.76 12.94
C THR A 216 -14.92 19.21 11.63
N LYS A 217 -14.04 19.98 10.97
CA LYS A 217 -13.45 19.64 9.68
C LYS A 217 -11.96 19.40 9.83
N ASN A 218 -11.52 18.17 9.53
CA ASN A 218 -10.11 17.80 9.55
C ASN A 218 -9.63 17.47 8.14
N SER A 219 -8.42 17.90 7.80
CA SER A 219 -7.71 17.44 6.61
C SER A 219 -6.89 16.20 6.93
N LEU A 220 -6.84 15.25 6.01
CA LEU A 220 -5.90 14.14 6.09
C LEU A 220 -4.49 14.63 5.76
N PRO A 221 -3.45 14.07 6.39
CA PRO A 221 -2.07 14.38 6.04
C PRO A 221 -1.80 14.10 4.55
N THR A 222 -1.43 15.15 3.82
CA THR A 222 -0.89 15.01 2.46
C THR A 222 0.53 14.45 2.55
N SER A 223 0.87 13.52 1.66
CA SER A 223 2.20 12.92 1.59
C SER A 223 2.71 12.88 0.16
N ILE A 224 4.03 13.04 0.04
CA ILE A 224 4.77 12.87 -1.21
C ILE A 224 5.63 11.63 -1.03
N ILE A 225 5.41 10.64 -1.89
CA ILE A 225 6.08 9.35 -1.81
C ILE A 225 6.83 9.11 -3.10
N MET A 226 8.10 8.77 -2.98
CA MET A 226 8.98 8.45 -4.11
C MET A 226 9.56 7.06 -3.92
N GLY A 227 9.63 6.30 -5.00
CA GLY A 227 10.24 4.97 -5.00
C GLY A 227 11.18 4.78 -6.17
N ILE A 228 12.22 3.99 -5.94
CA ILE A 228 13.06 3.42 -6.99
C ILE A 228 13.11 1.89 -6.82
N GLY A 229 12.92 1.18 -7.91
CA GLY A 229 12.92 -0.27 -7.94
C GLY A 229 13.86 -0.84 -8.99
N PHE A 230 14.25 -2.08 -8.78
CA PHE A 230 15.03 -2.89 -9.69
C PHE A 230 14.25 -4.18 -9.99
N GLU A 231 13.86 -4.38 -11.24
CA GLU A 231 13.19 -5.58 -11.73
C GLU A 231 14.14 -6.40 -12.60
N TYR A 232 14.49 -7.58 -12.13
CA TYR A 232 15.35 -8.52 -12.86
C TYR A 232 14.51 -9.64 -13.48
N CYS A 233 14.56 -9.70 -14.82
CA CYS A 233 13.94 -10.74 -15.65
C CYS A 233 12.41 -10.92 -15.50
N ALA A 234 11.67 -9.87 -15.12
CA ALA A 234 10.22 -9.92 -14.89
C ALA A 234 9.73 -10.94 -13.85
N SER A 235 10.66 -11.53 -13.09
CA SER A 235 10.37 -12.54 -12.06
C SER A 235 10.76 -12.08 -10.67
N ASN A 236 11.77 -11.22 -10.57
CA ASN A 236 12.29 -10.76 -9.29
C ASN A 236 12.29 -9.25 -9.28
N TRP A 237 11.82 -8.66 -8.19
CA TRP A 237 11.87 -7.22 -8.03
C TRP A 237 12.27 -6.85 -6.62
N PHE A 238 12.92 -5.69 -6.51
CA PHE A 238 13.31 -5.07 -5.27
C PHE A 238 12.96 -3.58 -5.39
N GLU A 239 12.49 -2.97 -4.31
CA GLU A 239 12.18 -1.55 -4.23
C GLU A 239 12.68 -0.96 -2.93
N LEU A 240 13.12 0.28 -3.06
CA LEU A 240 13.34 1.18 -1.95
C LEU A 240 12.46 2.42 -2.19
N SER A 241 11.69 2.79 -1.18
CA SER A 241 10.81 3.94 -1.22
C SER A 241 11.00 4.82 0.00
N VAL A 242 10.78 6.11 -0.19
CA VAL A 242 10.79 7.13 0.84
C VAL A 242 9.47 7.89 0.78
N GLU A 243 8.82 7.97 1.92
CA GLU A 243 7.60 8.74 2.14
C GLU A 243 7.96 9.97 2.97
N ASN A 244 7.63 11.16 2.46
CA ASN A 244 7.67 12.40 3.23
C ASN A 244 6.23 12.86 3.46
N LYS A 245 5.84 12.91 4.73
CA LYS A 245 4.57 13.54 5.13
C LYS A 245 4.82 15.02 5.35
N VAL A 246 3.86 15.87 4.97
CA VAL A 246 3.92 17.34 5.13
C VAL A 246 4.08 17.79 6.61
N ALA A 247 4.05 16.85 7.57
CA ALA A 247 4.36 17.04 8.98
C ALA A 247 5.80 16.61 9.40
N ASP A 248 6.79 16.77 8.52
CA ASP A 248 8.23 16.60 8.78
C ASP A 248 8.71 15.21 9.23
N ARG A 249 8.02 14.13 8.82
CA ARG A 249 8.48 12.75 9.06
C ARG A 249 8.82 12.06 7.75
N PHE A 250 10.06 11.60 7.65
CA PHE A 250 10.51 10.68 6.61
C PHE A 250 10.28 9.25 7.07
N HIS A 251 9.62 8.46 6.26
CA HIS A 251 9.43 7.02 6.43
C HIS A 251 10.16 6.32 5.29
N PHE A 252 11.02 5.36 5.61
CA PHE A 252 11.81 4.62 4.63
C PHE A 252 11.32 3.19 4.59
N ARG A 253 10.93 2.72 3.40
CA ARG A 253 10.47 1.36 3.21
C ARG A 253 11.31 0.65 2.16
N ALA A 254 11.60 -0.61 2.38
CA ALA A 254 12.24 -1.47 1.41
C ALA A 254 11.43 -2.75 1.27
N GLY A 255 11.23 -3.22 0.04
CA GLY A 255 10.46 -4.43 -0.24
C GLY A 255 11.08 -5.20 -1.39
N GLY A 256 10.84 -6.50 -1.45
CA GLY A 256 11.28 -7.31 -2.57
C GLY A 256 10.47 -8.57 -2.74
N GLN A 257 10.37 -9.01 -3.98
CA GLN A 257 9.74 -10.27 -4.38
C GLN A 257 10.75 -11.12 -5.13
N TYR A 258 10.69 -12.40 -4.82
CA TYR A 258 11.35 -13.45 -5.55
C TYR A 258 10.30 -14.43 -6.06
N LEU A 259 10.10 -14.52 -7.38
CA LEU A 259 9.29 -15.57 -7.97
C LEU A 259 10.20 -16.78 -8.21
N ALA A 260 9.98 -17.85 -7.44
CA ALA A 260 10.71 -19.10 -7.64
C ALA A 260 10.26 -19.82 -8.91
N ASN A 261 8.99 -19.63 -9.30
CA ASN A 261 8.35 -20.14 -10.51
C ASN A 261 7.00 -19.42 -10.71
N ASP A 262 6.22 -19.86 -11.70
CA ASP A 262 4.93 -19.27 -12.04
C ASP A 262 3.84 -19.42 -10.95
N TRP A 263 4.02 -20.31 -9.99
CA TRP A 263 3.03 -20.62 -8.94
C TRP A 263 3.48 -20.22 -7.52
N ALA A 264 4.74 -19.87 -7.31
CA ALA A 264 5.31 -19.54 -6.02
C ALA A 264 6.10 -18.22 -6.06
N GLY A 265 5.64 -17.28 -5.24
CA GLY A 265 6.32 -16.03 -4.96
C GLY A 265 6.61 -15.87 -3.48
N PHE A 266 7.81 -15.38 -3.17
CA PHE A 266 8.24 -15.00 -1.83
C PHE A 266 8.34 -13.49 -1.78
N ARG A 267 7.80 -12.88 -0.72
CA ARG A 267 7.79 -11.43 -0.52
C ARG A 267 8.31 -11.14 0.88
N ALA A 268 9.12 -10.09 0.97
CA ALA A 268 9.59 -9.58 2.24
C ALA A 268 9.75 -8.07 2.14
N GLY A 269 9.57 -7.39 3.26
CA GLY A 269 9.77 -5.96 3.34
C GLY A 269 10.11 -5.51 4.74
N LEU A 270 10.49 -4.24 4.80
CA LEU A 270 10.87 -3.48 5.96
C LEU A 270 10.24 -2.08 5.85
N ASP A 271 9.68 -1.60 6.95
CA ASP A 271 9.18 -0.25 7.18
C ASP A 271 9.83 0.30 8.46
#